data_AF-A0A378PST1-F1
#
_entry.id   AF-A0A378PST1-F1
#
_cell.length_a   1.000
_cell.length_b   1.000
_cell.length_c   1.000
_cell.angle_alpha   90.00
_cell.angle_beta   90.00
_cell.angle_gamma   90.00
#
_symmetry.space_group_name_H-M   'P 1'
#
loop_
_entity.id
_entity.type
_entity.pdbx_description
1 polymer ?
#
loop_
_entity_poly.entity_id
_entity_poly.type
_entity_poly.pdbx_seq_one_letter_code
_entity_poly.pdbx_strand_id
1 'polypeptide(L)' 'MAEKILSSPKPTLLLTGNYHAEQGVGIPMHLIDLQHGKTPLTGIVVLMSKSMGEFDGQDADYIWVIQE' A
#
# COMPACT_ATOMS: atom_id res chain seq x y z
N MET A 1 7.74 -8.90 -2.97
CA MET A 1 7.23 -7.64 -3.58
C MET A 1 7.90 -6.41 -2.98
N ALA A 2 7.94 -6.27 -1.65
CA ALA A 2 8.61 -5.15 -0.97
C ALA A 2 10.07 -4.92 -1.40
N GLU A 3 10.92 -5.96 -1.40
CA GLU A 3 12.32 -5.85 -1.84
C GLU A 3 12.46 -5.35 -3.29
N LYS A 4 11.54 -5.75 -4.17
CA LYS A 4 11.52 -5.32 -5.57
C LYS A 4 11.16 -3.84 -5.67
N ILE A 5 10.14 -3.36 -4.95
CA ILE A 5 9.87 -1.92 -4.88
C ILE A 5 11.09 -1.18 -4.33
N LEU A 6 11.69 -1.67 -3.24
CA LEU A 6 12.81 -0.99 -2.57
C LEU A 6 14.05 -0.83 -3.46
N SER A 7 14.29 -1.81 -4.34
CA SER A 7 15.40 -1.82 -5.30
C SER A 7 15.06 -1.22 -6.67
N SER A 8 13.80 -0.82 -6.90
CA SER A 8 13.38 -0.31 -8.20
C SER A 8 13.79 1.16 -8.43
N PRO A 9 14.09 1.56 -9.69
CA PRO A 9 14.29 2.95 -10.04
C PRO A 9 13.04 3.80 -9.74
N LYS A 10 13.23 4.97 -9.12
CA LYS A 10 12.13 5.87 -8.77
C LYS A 10 11.84 6.85 -9.92
N PRO A 11 10.56 7.16 -10.20
CA PRO A 11 9.36 6.67 -9.52
C PRO A 11 8.99 5.23 -9.91
N THR A 12 8.40 4.47 -8.98
CA THR A 12 7.88 3.11 -9.21
C THR A 12 6.42 3.05 -8.81
N LEU A 13 5.60 2.35 -9.59
CA LEU A 13 4.22 1.99 -9.25
C LEU A 13 4.11 0.47 -9.18
N LEU A 14 3.48 -0.05 -8.12
CA LEU A 14 3.10 -1.45 -8.01
C LEU A 14 1.59 -1.58 -8.13
N LEU A 15 1.14 -2.47 -9.03
CA LEU A 15 -0.24 -2.93 -9.08
C LEU A 15 -0.32 -4.30 -8.42
N THR A 16 -1.23 -4.46 -7.47
CA THR A 16 -1.43 -5.70 -6.70
C THR A 16 -2.86 -5.77 -6.15
N GLY A 17 -3.25 -6.90 -5.58
CA GLY A 17 -4.54 -7.02 -4.88
C GLY A 17 -4.56 -6.28 -3.54
N ASN A 18 -5.75 -5.89 -3.07
CA ASN A 18 -5.92 -5.07 -1.86
C ASN A 18 -5.18 -5.63 -0.62
N TYR A 19 -5.25 -6.95 -0.38
CA TYR A 19 -4.52 -7.58 0.74
C TYR A 19 -3.01 -7.37 0.71
N HIS A 20 -2.41 -7.23 -0.48
CA HIS A 20 -0.99 -6.95 -0.60
C HIS A 20 -0.67 -5.45 -0.50
N ALA A 21 -1.64 -4.58 -0.77
CA ALA A 21 -1.46 -3.13 -0.72
C ALA A 21 -1.75 -2.54 0.67
N GLU A 22 -2.66 -3.14 1.44
CA GLU A 22 -3.13 -2.67 2.75
C GLU A 22 -1.98 -2.34 3.71
N GLN A 23 -2.07 -1.20 4.40
CA GLN A 23 -1.03 -0.67 5.28
C GLN A 23 -0.78 -1.54 6.51
N GLY A 24 -1.81 -2.20 7.06
CA GLY A 24 -1.73 -2.95 8.31
C GLY A 24 -1.12 -4.36 8.18
N VAL A 25 -1.25 -4.99 7.01
CA VAL A 25 -0.81 -6.40 6.81
C VAL A 25 0.01 -6.64 5.54
N GLY A 26 0.03 -5.69 4.60
CA GLY A 26 0.55 -5.89 3.26
C GLY A 26 2.04 -5.55 3.09
N ILE A 27 2.38 -5.19 1.86
CA ILE A 27 3.72 -4.76 1.45
C ILE A 27 4.25 -3.57 2.26
N PRO A 28 3.43 -2.57 2.68
CA PRO A 28 3.90 -1.50 3.56
C PRO A 28 4.57 -2.03 4.83
N MET A 29 4.00 -3.02 5.52
CA MET A 29 4.62 -3.63 6.69
C MET A 29 5.99 -4.24 6.38
N HIS A 30 6.09 -4.99 5.28
CA HIS A 30 7.38 -5.55 4.87
C HIS A 30 8.42 -4.50 4.46
N LEU A 31 8.00 -3.34 3.95
CA LEU A 31 8.92 -2.23 3.68
C LEU A 31 9.45 -1.61 4.98
N ILE A 32 8.63 -1.53 6.03
CA ILE A 32 9.05 -1.12 7.38
C ILE A 32 10.08 -2.10 7.93
N ASP A 33 9.82 -3.41 7.81
CA ASP A 33 10.73 -4.47 8.25
C ASP A 33 12.09 -4.36 7.55
N LEU A 34 12.11 -4.25 6.22
CA LEU A 34 13.33 -4.16 5.42
C LEU A 34 14.14 -2.88 5.69
N GLN A 35 13.47 -1.80 6.07
CA GLN A 35 14.10 -0.53 6.43
C GLN A 35 14.49 -0.46 7.92
N HIS A 36 14.31 -1.55 8.67
CA HIS A 36 14.55 -1.62 10.12
C HIS A 36 13.81 -0.52 10.89
N GLY A 37 12.60 -0.15 10.43
CA GLY A 37 11.79 0.93 11.02
C GLY A 37 12.36 2.34 10.86
N LYS A 38 13.38 2.57 10.01
CA LYS A 38 14.14 3.83 9.98
C LYS A 38 13.56 4.96 9.14
N THR A 39 12.42 4.79 8.49
CA THR A 39 11.90 5.83 7.58
C THR A 39 10.39 5.77 7.49
N PRO A 40 9.70 6.92 7.46
CA PRO A 40 8.32 6.93 6.99
C PRO A 40 8.34 6.44 5.54
N LEU A 41 7.45 5.49 5.23
CA LEU A 41 7.24 5.04 3.86
C LEU A 41 6.87 6.27 3.03
N THR A 42 7.69 6.59 2.03
CA THR A 42 7.45 7.73 1.13
C THR A 42 6.52 7.37 -0.04
N GLY A 43 5.77 6.27 0.10
CA GLY A 43 4.82 5.78 -0.90
C GLY A 43 3.39 6.10 -0.51
N ILE A 44 2.51 6.16 -1.51
CA ILE A 44 1.07 6.30 -1.34
C ILE A 44 0.44 4.93 -1.58
N VAL A 45 -0.44 4.49 -0.67
CA VAL A 45 -1.27 3.29 -0.79
C VAL A 45 -2.66 3.70 -1.26
N VAL A 46 -3.12 3.06 -2.34
CA VAL A 46 -4.48 3.21 -2.86
C VAL A 46 -5.14 1.83 -2.89
N LEU A 47 -6.30 1.71 -2.24
CA LEU A 47 -7.15 0.53 -2.33
C LEU A 47 -8.36 0.81 -3.22
N MET A 48 -8.79 -0.20 -3.97
CA MET A 48 -10.00 -0.12 -4.79
C MET A 48 -11.14 -0.83 -4.08
N SER A 49 -12.29 -0.18 -3.97
CA SER A 49 -13.47 -0.75 -3.30
C SER A 49 -14.71 -0.62 -4.16
N LYS A 50 -15.64 -1.56 -4.03
CA LYS A 50 -16.95 -1.50 -4.67
C LYS A 50 -17.99 -0.72 -3.84
N SER A 51 -17.73 -0.44 -2.57
CA SER A 51 -18.70 0.16 -1.67
C SER A 51 -18.05 1.07 -0.63
N MET A 52 -18.74 2.14 -0.26
CA MET A 52 -18.34 2.96 0.87
C MET A 52 -18.29 2.13 2.16
N GLY A 53 -17.22 2.27 2.94
CA GLY A 53 -17.07 1.64 4.26
C GLY A 53 -16.52 0.20 4.26
N GLU A 54 -16.07 -0.34 3.13
CA GLU A 54 -15.33 -1.61 3.09
C GLU A 54 -13.96 -1.51 3.77
N PHE A 55 -13.32 -0.34 3.66
CA PHE A 55 -12.02 -0.01 4.26
C PHE A 55 -12.13 1.30 5.07
N ASP A 56 -11.24 1.46 6.05
CA ASP A 56 -11.12 2.67 6.86
C ASP A 56 -9.76 3.38 6.66
N GLY A 57 -9.56 4.48 7.39
CA GLY A 57 -8.37 5.33 7.24
C GLY A 57 -7.06 4.70 7.72
N GLN A 58 -7.08 3.49 8.28
CA GLN A 58 -5.90 2.73 8.66
C GLN A 58 -5.46 1.74 7.57
N ASP A 59 -6.32 1.46 6.59
CA ASP A 59 -6.03 0.47 5.54
C ASP A 59 -5.19 1.07 4.41
N ALA A 60 -5.35 2.37 4.11
CA ALA A 60 -4.69 3.07 3.01
C ALA A 60 -4.76 4.61 3.10
N ASP A 61 -3.89 5.28 2.35
CA ASP A 61 -3.92 6.75 2.21
C ASP A 61 -5.12 7.22 1.39
N TYR A 62 -5.56 6.42 0.41
CA TYR A 62 -6.75 6.68 -0.39
C TYR A 62 -7.54 5.40 -0.65
N ILE A 63 -8.87 5.54 -0.64
CA ILE A 63 -9.79 4.49 -1.07
C ILE A 63 -10.48 5.01 -2.33
N TRP A 64 -10.27 4.32 -3.45
CA TRP A 64 -11.00 4.57 -4.68
C TRP A 64 -12.24 3.68 -4.72
N VAL A 65 -13.40 4.30 -4.45
CA VAL A 65 -14.70 3.64 -4.61
C VAL A 65 -15.13 3.71 -6.06
N ILE A 66 -15.21 2.54 -6.71
CA ILE A 66 -15.81 2.40 -8.03
C ILE A 66 -17.29 2.08 -7.86
N GLN A 67 -18.14 3.06 -8.15
CA GLN A 67 -19.59 2.90 -8.11
C GLN A 67 -20.04 2.26 -9.42
N GLU A 68 -20.68 1.09 -9.34
CA GLU A 68 -21.44 0.50 -10.46
C GLU A 68 -22.80 1.22 -10.63
#